data_AF-A0A382RXH4-F1
#
_entry.id   AF-A0A382RXH4-F1
#
_cell.length_a   1.000
_cell.length_b   1.000
_cell.length_c   1.000
_cell.angle_alpha   90.00
_cell.angle_beta   90.00
_cell.angle_gamma   90.00
#
_symmetry.space_group_name_H-M   'P 1'
#
loop_
_entity.id
_entity.type
_entity.pdbx_description
1 polymer ?
#
loop_
_entity_poly.entity_id
_entity_poly.type
_entity_poly.pdbx_seq_one_letter_code
_entity_poly.pdbx_strand_id
1 'polypeptide(L)'
;DDEDDSLARANMLSEYLFDEVGFSANQEDYYDPRNSYLNEVLERRLGIPITLSLLYMEVGKRLDMDLEGVGMPGHFLVRVKSGPEDILVDPFHRGIFLSEQECARRLQKIVGDTVAWDKRYVAGVSGRELITRILRNLGAIYAAANDYERVSRVDEWINALQVPPTGVTSP
;
A
#
# COMPACT_ATOMS: atom_id res chain seq x y z
N ASP A 1 0.06 -26.56 9.30
CA ASP A 1 0.32 -26.57 7.85
C ASP A 1 1.06 -25.28 7.49
N ASP A 2 1.62 -25.13 6.28
CA ASP A 2 2.34 -23.89 5.88
C ASP A 2 1.41 -22.66 5.89
N GLU A 3 0.12 -22.88 5.69
CA GLU A 3 -0.93 -21.86 5.74
C GLU A 3 -1.16 -21.31 7.16
N ASP A 4 -1.29 -22.20 8.15
CA ASP A 4 -1.45 -21.82 9.55
C ASP A 4 -0.25 -21.00 10.06
N ASP A 5 0.96 -21.34 9.62
CA ASP A 5 2.18 -20.59 9.99
C ASP A 5 2.18 -19.18 9.38
N SER A 6 1.81 -19.06 8.10
CA SER A 6 1.74 -17.78 7.40
C SER A 6 0.70 -16.83 8.02
N LEU A 7 -0.46 -17.37 8.39
CA LEU A 7 -1.52 -16.63 9.08
C LEU A 7 -1.06 -16.16 10.47
N ALA A 8 -0.43 -17.05 11.25
CA ALA A 8 0.09 -16.72 12.58
C ALA A 8 1.14 -15.61 12.50
N ARG A 9 2.08 -15.70 11.55
CA ARG A 9 3.12 -14.68 11.33
C ARG A 9 2.53 -13.34 10.89
N ALA A 10 1.52 -13.34 10.02
CA ALA A 10 0.83 -12.12 9.61
C ALA A 10 0.06 -11.46 10.78
N ASN A 11 -0.57 -12.27 11.63
CA ASN A 11 -1.25 -11.77 12.82
C ASN A 11 -0.26 -11.16 13.82
N MET A 12 0.84 -11.86 14.13
CA MET A 12 1.90 -11.35 15.02
C MET A 12 2.52 -10.05 14.48
N LEU A 13 2.77 -9.96 13.18
CA LEU A 13 3.29 -8.74 12.55
C LEU A 13 2.28 -7.59 12.69
N SER A 14 1.00 -7.86 12.50
CA SER A 14 -0.08 -6.88 12.63
C SER A 14 -0.20 -6.37 14.07
N GLU A 15 -0.28 -7.27 15.05
CA GLU A 15 -0.31 -6.93 16.48
C GLU A 15 0.90 -6.09 16.87
N TYR A 16 2.11 -6.51 16.50
CA TYR A 16 3.32 -5.77 16.81
C TYR A 16 3.32 -4.36 16.21
N LEU A 17 3.01 -4.21 14.91
CA LEU A 17 3.06 -2.90 14.26
C LEU A 17 1.95 -1.95 14.73
N PHE A 18 0.72 -2.43 14.87
CA PHE A 18 -0.46 -1.57 15.07
C PHE A 18 -0.91 -1.46 16.53
N ASP A 19 -0.53 -2.41 17.38
CA ASP A 19 -0.91 -2.44 18.80
C ASP A 19 0.28 -2.09 19.69
N GLU A 20 1.43 -2.74 19.50
CA GLU A 20 2.62 -2.49 20.34
C GLU A 20 3.39 -1.24 19.92
N VAL A 21 3.74 -1.12 18.64
CA VAL A 21 4.46 0.05 18.12
C VAL A 21 3.51 1.23 17.92
N GLY A 22 2.23 0.96 17.62
CA GLY A 22 1.19 1.98 17.54
C GLY A 22 1.13 2.74 16.22
N PHE A 23 1.53 2.11 15.11
CA PHE A 23 1.19 2.65 13.78
C PHE A 23 -0.31 2.68 13.58
N SER A 24 -0.82 3.76 12.99
CA SER A 24 -2.26 3.95 12.82
C SER A 24 -2.62 4.71 11.55
N ALA A 25 -3.87 4.53 11.12
CA ALA A 25 -4.45 5.23 10.00
C ALA A 25 -4.69 6.71 10.35
N ASN A 26 -4.24 7.62 9.51
CA ASN A 26 -4.61 9.03 9.60
C ASN A 26 -5.98 9.26 8.96
N GLN A 27 -7.05 8.98 9.70
CA GLN A 27 -8.43 9.18 9.24
C GLN A 27 -8.88 10.63 9.37
N GLU A 28 -8.30 11.39 10.31
CA GLU A 28 -8.67 12.78 10.58
C GLU A 28 -8.15 13.74 9.51
N ASP A 29 -6.90 13.55 9.08
CA ASP A 29 -6.24 14.36 8.05
C ASP A 29 -5.65 13.48 6.96
N TYR A 30 -6.54 12.75 6.27
CA TYR A 30 -6.18 11.76 5.26
C TYR A 30 -5.33 12.34 4.12
N TYR A 31 -5.59 13.60 3.75
CA TYR A 31 -4.92 14.31 2.67
C TYR A 31 -3.70 15.13 3.10
N ASP A 32 -3.22 14.97 4.35
CA ASP A 32 -1.92 15.50 4.78
C ASP A 32 -0.79 14.93 3.91
N PRO A 33 0.00 15.76 3.20
CA PRO A 33 1.09 15.27 2.35
C PRO A 33 2.12 14.43 3.10
N ARG A 34 2.31 14.69 4.40
CA ARG A 34 3.20 13.91 5.29
C ARG A 34 2.83 12.43 5.36
N ASN A 35 1.57 12.07 5.11
CA ASN A 35 1.13 10.66 5.04
C ASN A 35 1.80 9.87 3.89
N SER A 36 2.38 10.57 2.90
CA SER A 36 3.06 9.98 1.73
C SER A 36 4.58 10.00 1.83
N TYR A 37 5.14 10.63 2.87
CA TYR A 37 6.58 10.68 3.15
C TYR A 37 6.92 9.62 4.20
N LEU A 38 7.67 8.57 3.81
CA LEU A 38 7.91 7.44 4.72
C LEU A 38 8.64 7.86 6.01
N ASN A 39 9.55 8.85 5.95
CA ASN A 39 10.20 9.38 7.14
C ASN A 39 9.19 9.98 8.13
N GLU A 40 8.21 10.75 7.63
CA GLU A 40 7.15 11.34 8.45
C GLU A 40 6.21 10.27 9.01
N VAL A 41 5.88 9.24 8.20
CA VAL A 41 5.05 8.11 8.64
C VAL A 41 5.74 7.36 9.78
N LEU A 42 7.05 7.13 9.69
CA LEU A 42 7.82 6.46 10.75
C LEU A 42 7.90 7.30 12.03
N GLU A 43 8.13 8.60 11.91
CA GLU A 43 8.24 9.52 13.05
C GLU A 43 6.90 9.71 13.77
N ARG A 44 5.83 9.95 13.00
CA ARG A 44 4.48 10.22 13.54
C ARG A 44 3.69 8.96 13.85
N ARG A 45 4.12 7.81 13.33
CA ARG A 45 3.39 6.53 13.34
C ARG A 45 1.98 6.65 12.75
N LEU A 46 1.82 7.55 11.79
CA LEU A 46 0.55 7.86 11.13
C LEU A 46 0.72 7.77 9.62
N GLY A 47 -0.17 7.02 8.96
CA GLY A 47 -0.09 6.80 7.52
C GLY A 47 -1.43 6.55 6.85
N ILE A 48 -1.35 6.25 5.56
CA ILE A 48 -2.49 5.94 4.67
C ILE A 48 -2.31 4.51 4.13
N PRO A 49 -3.30 3.93 3.42
CA PRO A 49 -3.25 2.51 3.07
C PRO A 49 -1.96 2.08 2.39
N ILE A 50 -1.45 2.87 1.45
CA ILE A 50 -0.24 2.53 0.70
C ILE A 50 1.05 2.64 1.53
N THR A 51 1.17 3.61 2.44
CA THR A 51 2.38 3.79 3.24
C THR A 51 2.44 2.85 4.45
N LEU A 52 1.30 2.56 5.07
CA LEU A 52 1.20 1.51 6.09
C LEU A 52 1.44 0.12 5.48
N SER A 53 0.97 -0.12 4.26
CA SER A 53 1.28 -1.36 3.54
C SER A 53 2.75 -1.47 3.14
N LEU A 54 3.38 -0.36 2.73
CA LEU A 54 4.83 -0.33 2.47
C LEU A 54 5.61 -0.69 3.74
N LEU A 55 5.29 -0.08 4.87
CA LEU A 55 5.89 -0.41 6.16
C LEU A 55 5.72 -1.90 6.49
N TYR A 56 4.49 -2.40 6.41
CA TYR A 56 4.15 -3.79 6.70
C TYR A 56 4.97 -4.76 5.83
N MET A 57 5.03 -4.52 4.52
CA MET A 57 5.82 -5.34 3.60
C MET A 57 7.32 -5.30 3.90
N GLU A 58 7.87 -4.12 4.19
CA GLU A 58 9.30 -3.99 4.46
C GLU A 58 9.72 -4.66 5.77
N VAL A 59 8.87 -4.61 6.81
CA VAL A 59 9.13 -5.36 8.05
C VAL A 59 8.95 -6.86 7.82
N GLY A 60 7.87 -7.30 7.18
CA GLY A 60 7.64 -8.72 6.92
C GLY A 60 8.69 -9.37 6.02
N LYS A 61 9.23 -8.65 5.03
CA LYS A 61 10.37 -9.13 4.22
C LYS A 61 11.61 -9.41 5.07
N ARG A 62 11.86 -8.62 6.12
CA ARG A 62 12.99 -8.84 7.05
C ARG A 62 12.75 -10.01 7.99
N LEU A 63 11.51 -10.47 8.08
CA LEU A 63 11.12 -11.68 8.78
C LEU A 63 11.00 -12.88 7.82
N ASP A 64 11.51 -12.79 6.58
CA ASP A 64 11.41 -13.83 5.56
C ASP A 64 9.97 -14.23 5.20
N MET A 65 9.03 -13.28 5.19
CA MET A 65 7.67 -13.48 4.67
C MET A 65 7.60 -13.15 3.18
N ASP A 66 6.91 -13.99 2.39
CA ASP A 66 6.62 -13.70 0.98
C ASP A 66 5.39 -12.78 0.88
N LEU A 67 5.65 -11.49 0.71
CA LEU A 67 4.65 -10.42 0.70
C LEU A 67 4.63 -9.66 -0.62
N GLU A 68 3.42 -9.36 -1.10
CA GLU A 68 3.20 -8.59 -2.31
C GLU A 68 2.20 -7.46 -2.06
N GLY A 69 2.45 -6.27 -2.62
CA GLY A 69 1.51 -5.15 -2.53
C GLY A 69 0.34 -5.36 -3.48
N VAL A 70 -0.88 -5.04 -3.06
CA VAL A 70 -2.09 -5.20 -3.87
C VAL A 70 -2.77 -3.85 -4.09
N GLY A 71 -2.87 -3.50 -5.36
CA GLY A 71 -3.29 -2.17 -5.78
C GLY A 71 -4.78 -2.00 -6.04
N MET A 72 -5.65 -2.24 -5.06
CA MET A 72 -7.10 -2.07 -5.21
C MET A 72 -7.48 -0.61 -5.57
N PRO A 73 -8.49 -0.35 -6.43
CA PRO A 73 -8.94 1.01 -6.67
C PRO A 73 -9.41 1.67 -5.37
N GLY A 74 -8.91 2.87 -5.09
CA GLY A 74 -9.26 3.64 -3.89
C GLY A 74 -8.68 3.13 -2.57
N HIS A 75 -7.90 2.05 -2.57
CA HIS A 75 -7.29 1.49 -1.36
C HIS A 75 -5.95 0.79 -1.66
N PHE A 76 -5.27 0.26 -0.66
CA PHE A 76 -4.07 -0.57 -0.88
C PHE A 76 -4.01 -1.66 0.18
N LEU A 77 -3.68 -2.88 -0.25
CA LEU A 77 -3.65 -4.07 0.59
C LEU A 77 -2.29 -4.76 0.49
N VAL A 78 -2.05 -5.75 1.34
CA VAL A 78 -0.89 -6.64 1.26
C VAL A 78 -1.39 -8.06 1.07
N ARG A 79 -0.78 -8.81 0.15
CA ARG A 79 -0.94 -10.24 -0.03
C ARG A 79 0.19 -10.95 0.69
N VAL A 80 -0.15 -11.94 1.52
CA VAL A 80 0.79 -12.91 2.11
C VAL A 80 0.65 -14.20 1.31
N LYS A 81 1.73 -14.67 0.68
CA LYS A 81 1.69 -15.95 -0.03
C LYS A 81 1.72 -17.09 0.99
N SER A 82 0.72 -17.97 0.94
CA SER A 82 0.40 -18.90 2.02
C SER A 82 -0.01 -20.28 1.49
N GLY A 83 0.87 -20.91 0.71
CA GLY A 83 0.62 -22.24 0.16
C GLY A 83 -0.53 -22.25 -0.87
N PRO A 84 -1.66 -22.96 -0.62
CA PRO A 84 -2.74 -23.12 -1.59
C PRO A 84 -3.59 -21.85 -1.82
N GLU A 85 -3.77 -21.00 -0.81
CA GLU A 85 -4.54 -19.76 -0.92
C GLU A 85 -3.78 -18.59 -0.29
N ASP A 86 -3.72 -17.47 -1.02
CA ASP A 86 -3.07 -16.26 -0.52
C ASP A 86 -3.98 -15.50 0.47
N ILE A 87 -3.38 -14.90 1.49
CA ILE A 87 -4.09 -14.12 2.50
C ILE A 87 -4.00 -12.63 2.14
N LEU A 88 -5.14 -11.93 2.06
CA LEU A 88 -5.16 -10.47 1.92
C LEU A 88 -5.26 -9.81 3.30
N VAL A 89 -4.38 -8.86 3.56
CA VAL A 89 -4.24 -8.09 4.80
C VAL A 89 -4.50 -6.62 4.50
N ASP A 90 -5.19 -5.93 5.40
CA ASP A 90 -5.44 -4.49 5.34
C ASP A 90 -4.69 -3.73 6.45
N PRO A 91 -3.43 -3.32 6.22
CA PRO A 91 -2.63 -2.52 7.16
C PRO A 91 -3.29 -1.22 7.63
N PHE A 92 -4.13 -0.60 6.80
CA PHE A 92 -4.85 0.62 7.19
C PHE A 92 -5.88 0.34 8.29
N HIS A 93 -6.48 -0.85 8.26
CA HIS A 93 -7.41 -1.32 9.27
C HIS A 93 -6.74 -2.28 10.26
N ARG A 94 -5.50 -1.97 10.66
CA ARG A 94 -4.76 -2.71 11.70
C ARG A 94 -4.47 -4.17 11.36
N GLY A 95 -4.35 -4.50 10.07
CA GLY A 95 -3.96 -5.83 9.62
C GLY A 95 -5.09 -6.87 9.61
N ILE A 96 -6.37 -6.45 9.58
CA ILE A 96 -7.47 -7.40 9.38
C ILE A 96 -7.29 -8.21 8.09
N PHE A 97 -7.68 -9.49 8.15
CA PHE A 97 -7.73 -10.37 6.99
C PHE A 97 -9.01 -10.14 6.19
N LEU A 98 -8.88 -10.07 4.87
CA LEU A 98 -9.99 -9.84 3.95
C LEU A 98 -10.12 -11.00 2.97
N SER A 99 -11.37 -11.41 2.70
CA SER A 99 -11.68 -12.23 1.54
C SER A 99 -11.83 -11.37 0.29
N GLU A 100 -11.78 -11.97 -0.91
CA GLU A 100 -12.10 -11.24 -2.15
C GLU A 100 -13.51 -10.60 -2.11
N GLN A 101 -14.49 -11.28 -1.51
CA GLN A 101 -15.86 -10.77 -1.38
C GLN A 101 -15.92 -9.51 -0.51
N GLU A 102 -15.17 -9.50 0.59
CA GLU A 102 -15.05 -8.34 1.47
C GLU A 102 -14.31 -7.19 0.78
N CYS A 103 -13.29 -7.48 -0.05
CA CYS A 103 -12.64 -6.47 -0.89
C CYS A 103 -13.62 -5.87 -1.91
N ALA A 104 -14.45 -6.69 -2.57
CA ALA A 104 -15.48 -6.22 -3.49
C ALA A 104 -16.50 -5.30 -2.81
N ARG A 105 -16.95 -5.69 -1.61
CA ARG A 105 -17.86 -4.88 -0.80
C ARG A 105 -17.25 -3.55 -0.37
N ARG A 106 -15.93 -3.51 -0.11
CA ARG A 106 -15.20 -2.28 0.21
C ARG A 106 -15.05 -1.38 -1.01
N LEU A 107 -14.72 -1.96 -2.17
CA LEU A 107 -14.64 -1.22 -3.42
C LEU A 107 -15.96 -0.52 -3.73
N GLN A 108 -17.09 -1.23 -3.66
CA GLN A 108 -18.43 -0.65 -3.88
C GLN A 108 -18.73 0.55 -2.97
N LYS A 109 -18.25 0.54 -1.72
CA LYS A 109 -18.40 1.69 -0.82
C LYS A 109 -17.59 2.92 -1.25
N ILE A 110 -16.49 2.72 -1.97
CA ILE A 110 -15.59 3.81 -2.40
C ILE A 110 -16.02 4.37 -3.76
N VAL A 111 -16.31 3.51 -4.74
CA VAL A 111 -16.59 3.92 -6.13
C VAL A 111 -18.07 3.88 -6.50
N GLY A 112 -18.94 3.37 -5.61
CA GLY A 112 -20.36 3.12 -5.86
C GLY A 112 -20.61 1.82 -6.64
N ASP A 113 -21.90 1.54 -6.91
CA ASP A 113 -22.34 0.31 -7.60
C ASP A 113 -22.03 0.29 -9.11
N THR A 114 -21.35 1.31 -9.62
CA THR A 114 -21.08 1.49 -11.05
C THR A 114 -19.91 0.66 -11.56
N VAL A 115 -19.08 0.11 -10.66
CA VAL A 115 -17.89 -0.68 -11.01
C VAL A 115 -18.09 -2.14 -10.60
N ALA A 116 -18.17 -3.02 -11.60
CA ALA A 116 -18.17 -4.46 -11.38
C ALA A 116 -16.80 -4.93 -10.82
N TRP A 117 -16.82 -5.91 -9.91
CA TRP A 117 -15.60 -6.52 -9.38
C TRP A 117 -14.80 -7.19 -10.49
N ASP A 118 -13.48 -7.00 -10.47
CA ASP A 118 -12.54 -7.61 -11.40
C ASP A 118 -11.34 -8.14 -10.61
N LYS A 119 -10.91 -9.37 -10.88
CA LYS A 119 -9.75 -9.99 -10.21
C LYS A 119 -8.46 -9.18 -10.38
N ARG A 120 -8.35 -8.36 -11.43
CA ARG A 120 -7.22 -7.44 -11.64
C ARG A 120 -7.11 -6.37 -10.55
N TYR A 121 -8.19 -6.09 -9.81
CA TYR A 121 -8.13 -5.17 -8.66
C TYR A 121 -7.36 -5.72 -7.49
N VAL A 122 -7.17 -7.04 -7.42
CA VAL A 122 -6.28 -7.67 -6.44
C VAL A 122 -4.94 -8.10 -7.06
N ALA A 123 -4.59 -7.61 -8.26
CA ALA A 123 -3.28 -7.92 -8.83
C ALA A 123 -2.15 -7.32 -7.99
N GLY A 124 -1.03 -8.06 -7.96
CA GLY A 124 0.22 -7.59 -7.38
C GLY A 124 0.72 -6.32 -8.05
N VAL A 125 1.38 -5.46 -7.29
CA VAL A 125 2.05 -4.27 -7.82
C VAL A 125 3.56 -4.36 -7.64
N SER A 126 4.29 -3.95 -8.67
CA SER A 126 5.74 -3.78 -8.62
C SER A 126 6.14 -2.61 -7.73
N GLY A 127 7.41 -2.59 -7.31
CA GLY A 127 7.97 -1.46 -6.55
C GLY A 127 7.85 -0.12 -7.28
N ARG A 128 8.01 -0.11 -8.62
CA ARG A 128 7.83 1.11 -9.43
C ARG A 128 6.39 1.60 -9.43
N GLU A 129 5.43 0.69 -9.53
CA GLU A 129 4.00 1.03 -9.47
C GLU A 129 3.60 1.53 -8.08
N LEU A 130 4.15 0.93 -7.01
CA LEU A 130 3.94 1.39 -5.64
C LEU A 130 4.45 2.82 -5.47
N ILE A 131 5.69 3.11 -5.86
CA ILE A 131 6.25 4.47 -5.76
C ILE A 131 5.43 5.45 -6.61
N THR A 132 5.06 5.05 -7.84
CA THR A 132 4.22 5.88 -8.72
C THR A 132 2.88 6.22 -8.06
N ARG A 133 2.25 5.28 -7.33
CA ARG A 133 1.01 5.55 -6.59
C ARG A 133 1.22 6.51 -5.42
N ILE A 134 2.31 6.40 -4.67
CA ILE A 134 2.66 7.35 -3.60
C ILE A 134 2.82 8.76 -4.20
N LEU A 135 3.55 8.87 -5.31
CA LEU A 135 3.74 10.14 -6.02
C LEU A 135 2.42 10.72 -6.54
N ARG A 136 1.55 9.90 -7.13
CA ARG A 136 0.21 10.35 -7.59
C ARG A 136 -0.65 10.87 -6.43
N ASN A 137 -0.55 10.27 -5.24
CA ASN A 137 -1.24 10.79 -4.07
C ASN A 137 -0.75 12.19 -3.69
N LEU A 138 0.57 12.39 -3.65
CA LEU A 138 1.17 13.72 -3.42
C LEU A 138 0.74 14.73 -4.49
N GLY A 139 0.76 14.34 -5.77
CA GLY A 139 0.33 15.19 -6.87
C GLY A 139 -1.12 15.65 -6.72
N ALA A 140 -2.03 14.74 -6.33
CA ALA A 140 -3.42 15.07 -6.08
C ALA A 140 -3.59 16.05 -4.90
N ILE A 141 -2.86 15.83 -3.81
CA ILE A 141 -2.87 16.71 -2.63
C ILE A 141 -2.37 18.12 -3.00
N TYR A 142 -1.26 18.21 -3.73
CA TYR A 142 -0.70 19.51 -4.15
C TYR A 142 -1.58 20.23 -5.16
N ALA A 143 -2.20 19.50 -6.10
CA ALA A 143 -3.15 20.08 -7.03
C ALA A 143 -4.38 20.66 -6.32
N ALA A 144 -4.92 19.96 -5.32
CA ALA A 144 -6.03 20.45 -4.50
C ALA A 144 -5.65 21.73 -3.71
N ALA A 145 -4.38 21.86 -3.33
CA ALA A 145 -3.83 23.05 -2.68
C ALA A 145 -3.42 24.17 -3.66
N ASN A 146 -3.60 23.99 -4.98
CA ASN A 146 -3.11 24.87 -6.04
C ASN A 146 -1.58 25.10 -6.03
N ASP A 147 -0.80 24.17 -5.47
CA ASP A 147 0.67 24.19 -5.46
C ASP A 147 1.22 23.54 -6.74
N TYR A 148 1.05 24.25 -7.86
CA TYR A 148 1.40 23.72 -9.18
C TYR A 148 2.91 23.52 -9.39
N GLU A 149 3.75 24.22 -8.63
CA GLU A 149 5.20 24.00 -8.64
C GLU A 149 5.53 22.58 -8.17
N ARG A 150 4.95 22.16 -7.04
CA ARG A 150 5.14 20.81 -6.53
C ARG A 150 4.45 19.74 -7.39
N VAL A 151 3.30 20.05 -8.00
CA VAL A 151 2.67 19.15 -8.98
C VAL A 151 3.62 18.87 -10.15
N SER A 152 4.20 19.91 -10.76
CA SER A 152 5.16 19.75 -11.87
C SER A 152 6.35 18.87 -11.48
N ARG A 153 6.90 19.06 -10.28
CA ARG A 153 8.01 18.25 -9.79
C ARG A 153 7.63 16.78 -9.54
N VAL A 154 6.42 16.52 -9.05
CA VAL A 154 5.89 15.15 -8.92
C VAL A 154 5.75 14.50 -10.29
N ASP A 155 5.24 15.22 -11.29
CA ASP A 155 5.09 14.71 -12.65
C ASP A 155 6.45 14.37 -13.29
N GLU A 156 7.47 15.21 -13.08
CA GLU A 156 8.85 14.93 -13.48
C GLU A 156 9.37 13.62 -12.89
N TRP A 157 9.15 13.38 -11.58
CA TRP A 157 9.57 12.15 -10.91
C TRP A 157 8.81 10.92 -11.44
N ILE A 158 7.50 11.05 -11.67
CA ILE A 158 6.71 9.96 -12.26
C ILE A 158 7.23 9.62 -13.66
N ASN A 159 7.53 10.62 -14.49
CA ASN A 159 8.09 10.42 -15.82
C ASN A 159 9.47 9.74 -15.76
N ALA A 160 10.34 10.14 -14.82
CA ALA A 160 11.64 9.52 -14.62
C ALA A 160 11.55 8.02 -14.26
N LEU A 161 10.50 7.59 -13.55
CA LEU A 161 10.28 6.18 -13.21
C LEU A 161 9.85 5.31 -14.41
N GLN A 162 9.32 5.92 -15.46
CA GLN A 162 8.89 5.22 -16.69
C GLN A 162 10.06 4.97 -17.65
N VAL A 163 11.14 5.74 -17.53
CA VAL A 163 12.34 5.54 -18.34
C VAL A 163 13.12 4.35 -17.76
N PRO A 164 13.38 3.27 -18.54
CA PRO A 164 14.30 2.22 -18.10
C PRO A 164 15.67 2.86 -17.83
N PRO A 165 16.39 2.48 -16.76
CA PRO A 165 17.72 3.02 -16.51
C PRO A 165 18.58 2.80 -17.76
N THR A 166 19.01 3.90 -18.37
CA THR A 166 19.92 3.87 -19.51
C THR A 166 21.30 3.43 -19.01
N GLY A 167 21.66 2.18 -19.29
CA GLY A 167 23.02 1.68 -19.12
C GLY A 167 23.27 0.84 -17.87
N VAL A 168 22.93 -0.44 -17.94
CA VAL A 168 23.86 -1.52 -17.56
C VAL A 168 23.83 -2.51 -18.71
N THR A 169 24.63 -2.27 -19.74
CA THR A 169 25.08 -3.33 -20.65
C THR A 169 26.09 -4.17 -19.88
N SER A 170 25.66 -5.32 -19.34
CA SER A 170 26.58 -6.34 -18.87
C SER A 170 27.29 -7.00 -20.06
N PRO A 171 28.59 -7.24 -19.97
CA PRO A 171 29.17 -8.57 -20.11
C PRO A 171 29.10 -9.31 -18.78
#